data_AF-A0A4Y2JAP5-F1
#
_entry.id   AF-A0A4Y2JAP5-F1
#
_cell.length_a   1.000
_cell.length_b   1.000
_cell.length_c   1.000
_cell.angle_alpha   90.00
_cell.angle_beta   90.00
_cell.angle_gamma   90.00
#
_symmetry.space_group_name_H-M   'P 1'
#
loop_
_entity.id
_entity.type
_entity.pdbx_description
1 polymer ?
#
loop_
_entity_poly.entity_id
_entity_poly.type
_entity_poly.pdbx_seq_one_letter_code
_entity_poly.pdbx_strand_id
1 'polypeptide(L)'
;MSENCGLSKSRVGKILTESGAHPYRSTPVQGLLPRDAERCYTWCNFVMNYLEDHPTFLADIIWTDEVCFSRNGMFNKQNVQTWLLENPRYAVKVRHQLRWSINVLCGIFNDRLIGAVFYEGTLTGQRYLELLQDVITVFVENLSLYQVRNVWF
;
A
#
# COMPACT_ATOMS: atom_id res chain seq x y z
N MET A 1 18.96 21.02 15.69
CA MET A 1 19.78 20.51 16.81
C MET A 1 21.25 20.86 16.63
N SER A 2 21.96 20.31 15.64
CA SER A 2 23.39 20.69 15.39
C SER A 2 23.59 22.18 15.10
N GLU A 3 22.77 22.78 14.23
CA GLU A 3 22.84 24.22 13.90
C GLU A 3 22.45 25.15 15.05
N ASN A 4 21.61 24.69 15.98
CA ASN A 4 21.16 25.52 17.10
C ASN A 4 22.09 25.46 18.31
N CYS A 5 22.95 24.43 18.40
CA CYS A 5 23.86 24.22 19.53
C CYS A 5 25.33 24.50 19.15
N GLY A 6 25.62 24.85 17.89
CA GLY A 6 26.99 25.05 17.41
C GLY A 6 27.85 23.77 17.44
N LEU A 7 27.24 22.60 17.60
CA LEU A 7 27.92 21.31 17.72
C LEU A 7 27.93 20.56 16.40
N SER A 8 29.03 19.85 16.13
CA SER A 8 29.11 18.95 14.97
C SER A 8 28.06 17.84 15.07
N LYS A 9 27.54 17.40 13.92
CA LYS A 9 26.54 16.32 13.83
C LYS A 9 27.00 15.04 14.53
N SER A 10 28.30 14.72 14.48
CA SER A 10 28.89 13.56 15.15
C SER A 10 28.86 13.68 16.68
N ARG A 11 29.08 14.87 17.23
CA ARG A 11 29.01 15.12 18.67
C ARG A 11 27.58 14.97 19.20
N VAL A 12 26.61 15.49 18.45
CA VAL A 12 25.18 15.32 18.77
C VAL A 12 24.79 13.85 18.74
N GLY A 13 25.24 13.10 17.72
CA GLY A 13 24.99 11.66 17.63
C GLY A 13 25.54 10.89 18.83
N LYS A 14 26.78 11.19 19.24
CA LYS A 14 27.40 10.55 20.41
C LYS A 14 26.64 10.82 21.71
N ILE A 15 26.23 12.07 21.94
CA ILE A 15 25.46 12.45 23.13
C ILE A 15 24.11 11.71 23.18
N LEU A 16 23.40 11.60 22.04
CA LEU A 16 22.12 10.88 21.97
C LEU A 16 22.28 9.38 22.25
N THR A 17 23.36 8.77 21.76
CA THR A 17 23.65 7.35 22.05
C THR A 17 24.05 7.14 23.51
N GLU A 18 24.88 8.02 24.08
CA GLU A 18 25.32 7.98 25.48
C GLU A 18 24.15 8.23 26.46
N SER A 19 23.15 9.03 26.07
CA SER A 19 21.92 9.23 26.84
C SER A 19 20.92 8.08 26.72
N GLY A 20 21.25 7.00 26.01
CA GLY A 20 20.36 5.86 25.78
C GLY A 20 19.17 6.18 24.85
N ALA A 21 19.24 7.26 24.07
CA ALA A 21 18.17 7.64 23.15
C ALA A 21 18.31 6.83 21.86
N HIS A 22 17.25 6.11 21.51
CA HIS A 22 17.16 5.36 20.26
C HIS A 22 16.29 6.10 19.24
N PRO A 23 16.62 6.03 17.94
CA PRO A 23 15.71 6.48 16.90
C PRO A 23 14.43 5.64 16.93
N TYR A 24 13.32 6.25 17.33
CA TYR A 24 12.00 5.65 17.17
C TYR A 24 11.36 6.11 15.87
N ARG A 25 10.96 5.14 15.06
CA ARG A 25 10.17 5.36 13.86
C ARG A 25 8.72 5.06 14.20
N SER A 26 7.84 6.04 14.03
CA SER A 26 6.41 5.77 14.06
C SER A 26 6.06 4.94 12.82
N THR A 27 5.64 3.70 13.04
CA THR A 27 5.02 2.88 11.99
C THR A 27 3.55 3.24 11.98
N PRO A 28 3.02 3.86 10.92
CA PRO A 28 1.58 3.99 10.78
C PRO A 28 1.01 2.58 10.69
N VAL A 29 0.26 2.19 11.71
CA VAL A 29 -0.50 0.93 11.71
C VAL A 29 -1.95 1.25 11.38
N GLN A 30 -2.59 0.37 10.62
CA GLN A 30 -4.02 0.47 10.37
C GLN A 30 -4.76 0.26 11.69
N GLY A 31 -5.72 1.14 12.01
CA GLY A 31 -6.59 0.98 13.17
C GLY A 31 -7.63 -0.10 12.93
N LEU A 32 -7.22 -1.36 13.00
CA LEU A 32 -8.13 -2.51 12.84
C LEU A 32 -9.11 -2.56 14.01
N LEU A 33 -10.40 -2.73 13.72
CA LEU A 33 -11.39 -3.03 14.75
C LEU A 33 -11.27 -4.51 15.17
N PRO A 34 -11.63 -4.88 16.40
CA PRO A 34 -11.62 -6.28 16.83
C PRO A 34 -12.39 -7.23 15.89
N ARG A 35 -13.46 -6.73 15.26
CA ARG A 35 -14.27 -7.45 14.27
C ARG A 35 -13.50 -7.76 12.97
N ASP A 36 -12.54 -6.93 12.61
CA ASP A 36 -11.72 -7.14 11.41
C ASP A 36 -10.76 -8.30 11.64
N ALA A 37 -10.19 -8.43 12.85
CA ALA A 37 -9.31 -9.54 13.21
C ALA A 37 -10.03 -10.89 13.14
N GLU A 38 -11.28 -10.97 13.62
CA GLU A 38 -12.09 -12.18 13.52
C GLU A 38 -12.35 -12.57 12.05
N ARG A 39 -12.74 -11.60 11.22
CA ARG A 39 -12.96 -11.83 9.78
C ARG A 39 -11.71 -12.31 9.07
N CYS A 40 -10.56 -11.70 9.36
CA CYS A 40 -9.27 -12.13 8.83
C CYS A 40 -8.95 -13.57 9.26
N TYR A 41 -9.17 -13.92 10.53
CA TYR A 41 -8.94 -15.26 11.03
C TYR A 41 -9.85 -16.30 10.35
N THR A 42 -11.14 -16.01 10.22
CA THR A 42 -12.09 -16.88 9.50
C THR A 42 -11.67 -17.09 8.05
N TRP A 43 -11.26 -16.03 7.36
CA TRP A 43 -10.78 -16.12 5.98
C TRP A 43 -9.50 -16.95 5.88
N CYS A 44 -8.51 -16.72 6.76
CA CYS A 44 -7.29 -17.51 6.79
C CYS A 44 -7.58 -19.00 7.00
N ASN A 45 -8.45 -19.36 7.96
CA ASN A 45 -8.84 -20.75 8.19
C ASN A 45 -9.53 -21.36 6.97
N PHE A 46 -10.42 -20.62 6.30
CA PHE A 46 -11.03 -21.07 5.06
C PHE A 46 -9.98 -21.37 3.99
N VAL A 47 -9.08 -20.43 3.73
CA VAL A 47 -8.02 -20.57 2.72
C VAL A 47 -7.13 -21.77 3.03
N MET A 48 -6.69 -21.91 4.28
CA MET A 48 -5.82 -23.01 4.70
C MET A 48 -6.46 -24.38 4.49
N ASN A 49 -7.72 -24.56 4.89
CA ASN A 49 -8.43 -25.83 4.70
C ASN A 49 -8.71 -26.09 3.21
N TYR A 50 -9.09 -25.05 2.45
CA TYR A 50 -9.41 -25.20 1.04
C TYR A 50 -8.18 -25.59 0.21
N LEU A 51 -7.00 -25.10 0.61
CA LEU A 51 -5.72 -25.43 0.00
C LEU A 51 -5.29 -26.89 0.17
N GLU A 52 -5.80 -27.60 1.19
CA GLU A 52 -5.50 -29.03 1.38
C GLU A 52 -6.01 -29.87 0.19
N ASP A 53 -7.20 -29.53 -0.31
CA ASP A 53 -7.81 -30.20 -1.47
C ASP A 53 -7.46 -29.54 -2.81
N HIS A 54 -7.16 -28.23 -2.80
CA HIS A 54 -6.96 -27.42 -4.01
C HIS A 54 -5.62 -26.66 -3.95
N PRO A 55 -4.48 -27.32 -4.21
CA PRO A 55 -3.15 -26.73 -4.03
C PRO A 55 -2.87 -25.52 -4.94
N THR A 56 -3.61 -25.37 -6.04
CA THR A 56 -3.48 -24.25 -6.98
C THR A 56 -4.38 -23.07 -6.67
N PHE A 57 -5.24 -23.16 -5.64
CA PHE A 57 -6.29 -22.18 -5.36
C PHE A 57 -5.80 -20.73 -5.36
N LEU A 58 -4.69 -20.43 -4.67
CA LEU A 58 -4.15 -19.06 -4.62
C LEU A 58 -3.65 -18.55 -5.98
N ALA A 59 -3.15 -19.44 -6.84
CA ALA A 59 -2.71 -19.10 -8.19
C ALA A 59 -3.90 -18.91 -9.15
N ASP A 60 -5.03 -19.55 -8.85
CA ASP A 60 -6.27 -19.45 -9.59
C ASP A 60 -7.13 -18.23 -9.18
N ILE A 61 -6.69 -17.44 -8.19
CA ILE A 61 -7.32 -16.16 -7.84
C ILE A 61 -6.76 -15.03 -8.71
N ILE A 62 -7.65 -14.23 -9.28
CA ILE A 62 -7.31 -12.93 -9.87
C ILE A 62 -7.23 -11.91 -8.73
N TRP A 63 -6.01 -11.52 -8.39
CA TRP A 63 -5.77 -10.44 -7.43
C TRP A 63 -5.85 -9.11 -8.14
N THR A 64 -6.58 -8.13 -7.61
CA THR A 64 -6.63 -6.77 -8.15
C THR A 64 -6.47 -5.75 -7.04
N ASP A 65 -5.80 -4.65 -7.34
CA ASP A 65 -5.69 -3.53 -6.43
C ASP A 65 -5.55 -2.21 -7.20
N GLU A 66 -5.86 -1.13 -6.50
CA GLU A 66 -5.75 0.22 -7.01
C GLU A 66 -4.68 1.00 -6.28
N VAL A 67 -3.88 1.76 -7.04
CA VAL A 67 -2.90 2.66 -6.49
C VAL A 67 -3.06 4.07 -7.05
N CYS A 68 -3.01 5.06 -6.16
CA CYS A 68 -3.02 6.48 -6.52
C CYS A 68 -1.59 7.05 -6.47
N PHE A 69 -1.03 7.40 -7.62
CA PHE A 69 0.20 8.18 -7.68
C PHE A 69 -0.14 9.66 -7.66
N SER A 70 0.33 10.36 -6.64
CA SER A 70 0.18 11.81 -6.55
C SER A 70 1.51 12.48 -6.25
N ARG A 71 1.63 13.74 -6.65
CA ARG A 71 2.81 14.57 -6.36
C ARG A 71 3.16 14.61 -4.87
N ASN A 72 2.16 14.51 -3.99
CA ASN A 72 2.33 14.52 -2.54
C ASN A 72 2.60 13.12 -1.96
N GLY A 73 2.18 12.05 -2.65
CA GLY A 73 2.43 10.65 -2.28
C GLY A 73 3.84 10.17 -2.64
N MET A 74 4.49 10.82 -3.60
CA MET A 74 5.90 10.56 -3.97
C MET A 74 6.92 11.14 -2.98
N PHE A 75 6.48 11.93 -1.99
CA PHE A 75 7.38 12.33 -0.90
C PHE A 75 7.57 11.14 0.03
N ASN A 76 8.78 10.56 0.01
CA ASN A 76 9.17 9.59 1.00
C ASN A 76 9.15 10.27 2.39
N LYS A 77 8.05 10.10 3.15
CA LYS A 77 7.92 10.59 4.53
C LYS A 77 9.06 10.08 5.43
N GLN A 78 9.75 9.02 5.02
CA GLN A 78 10.94 8.50 5.70
C GLN A 78 12.13 9.48 5.67
N ASN A 79 12.14 10.45 4.76
CA ASN A 79 13.21 11.45 4.67
C ASN A 79 12.98 12.69 5.56
N VAL A 80 11.88 12.74 6.32
CA VAL A 80 11.58 13.85 7.24
C VAL A 80 11.65 13.33 8.67
N GLN A 81 12.88 13.20 9.19
CA GLN A 81 13.12 12.81 10.58
C GLN A 81 13.57 14.02 11.39
N THR A 82 12.79 14.39 12.40
CA THR A 82 13.11 15.50 13.32
C THR A 82 13.38 14.95 14.72
N TRP A 83 14.51 15.33 15.31
CA TRP A 83 14.96 14.88 16.64
C TRP A 83 14.66 15.95 17.70
N LEU A 84 13.69 15.74 18.61
CA LEU A 84 13.27 16.71 19.62
C LEU A 84 12.84 16.04 20.95
N LEU A 85 13.08 16.74 22.07
CA LEU A 85 12.78 16.27 23.44
C LEU A 85 11.27 16.38 23.79
N GLU A 86 10.57 17.36 23.20
CA GLU A 86 9.11 17.52 23.26
C GLU A 86 8.56 17.78 21.85
N ASN A 87 7.30 17.36 21.60
CA ASN A 87 6.66 17.50 20.29
C ASN A 87 6.48 18.98 19.90
N PRO A 88 7.13 19.49 18.84
CA PRO A 88 7.25 20.92 18.62
C PRO A 88 6.06 21.53 17.86
N ARG A 89 5.02 20.75 17.51
CA ARG A 89 3.85 21.20 16.72
C ARG A 89 4.20 22.03 15.47
N TYR A 90 5.31 21.74 14.77
CA TYR A 90 5.64 22.46 13.53
C TYR A 90 4.79 21.98 12.37
N ALA A 91 4.11 22.92 11.71
CA ALA A 91 3.40 22.69 10.46
C ALA A 91 4.36 22.86 9.27
N VAL A 92 4.66 21.76 8.57
CA VAL A 92 5.37 21.82 7.28
C VAL A 92 4.39 22.29 6.22
N LYS A 93 4.75 23.30 5.41
CA LYS A 93 3.95 23.69 4.24
C LYS A 93 4.06 22.60 3.17
N VAL A 94 3.05 21.72 3.10
CA VAL A 94 2.95 20.64 2.09
C VAL A 94 2.20 21.08 0.82
N ARG A 95 1.66 22.30 0.77
CA ARG A 95 0.71 22.70 -0.27
C ARG A 95 1.40 23.23 -1.52
N HIS A 96 1.66 22.35 -2.47
CA HIS A 96 1.84 22.74 -3.87
C HIS A 96 0.49 23.20 -4.45
N GLN A 97 0.47 24.34 -5.17
CA GLN A 97 -0.75 24.94 -5.72
C GLN A 97 -1.35 24.11 -6.88
N LEU A 98 -0.51 23.39 -7.64
CA LEU A 98 -0.92 22.44 -8.67
C LEU A 98 -1.00 21.02 -8.07
N ARG A 99 -2.21 20.48 -8.01
CA ARG A 99 -2.50 19.09 -7.62
C ARG A 99 -2.68 18.25 -8.87
N TRP A 100 -1.89 17.19 -9.00
CA TRP A 100 -2.16 16.10 -9.94
C TRP A 100 -2.11 14.78 -9.18
N SER A 101 -2.94 13.86 -9.63
CA SER A 101 -2.96 12.47 -9.20
C SER A 101 -3.40 11.63 -10.39
N ILE A 102 -2.77 10.47 -10.56
CA ILE A 102 -3.17 9.46 -11.52
C ILE A 102 -3.42 8.17 -10.76
N ASN A 103 -4.54 7.53 -11.04
CA ASN A 103 -4.86 6.25 -10.44
C ASN A 103 -4.52 5.14 -11.43
N VAL A 104 -4.14 3.99 -10.89
CA VAL A 104 -3.78 2.81 -11.66
C VAL A 104 -4.51 1.63 -11.06
N LEU A 105 -5.29 0.92 -11.88
CA LEU A 105 -5.80 -0.40 -11.56
C LEU A 105 -4.85 -1.43 -12.16
N CYS A 106 -4.47 -2.43 -11.37
CA CYS A 106 -3.64 -3.53 -11.83
C CYS A 106 -4.11 -4.84 -11.20
N GLY A 107 -4.03 -5.93 -11.97
CA GLY A 107 -4.28 -7.25 -11.45
C GLY A 107 -3.08 -8.19 -11.62
N ILE A 108 -3.10 -9.31 -10.91
CA ILE A 108 -2.15 -10.41 -11.03
C ILE A 108 -2.93 -11.72 -11.02
N PHE A 109 -2.61 -12.61 -11.96
CA PHE A 109 -3.16 -13.97 -12.01
C PHE A 109 -2.07 -14.95 -12.41
N ASN A 110 -1.83 -15.97 -11.59
CA ASN A 110 -0.83 -17.01 -11.82
C ASN A 110 0.52 -16.45 -12.33
N ASP A 111 1.13 -15.55 -11.55
CA ASP A 111 2.38 -14.82 -11.85
C ASP A 111 2.36 -13.92 -13.10
N ARG A 112 1.19 -13.70 -13.71
CA ARG A 112 1.03 -12.80 -14.86
C ARG A 112 0.37 -11.50 -14.44
N LEU A 113 0.96 -10.40 -14.88
CA LEU A 113 0.37 -9.08 -14.71
C LEU A 113 -0.84 -8.91 -15.63
N ILE A 114 -1.96 -8.50 -15.05
CA ILE A 114 -3.20 -8.16 -15.75
C ILE A 114 -3.28 -6.64 -15.81
N GLY A 115 -2.84 -6.12 -16.96
CA GLY A 115 -2.90 -4.70 -17.26
C GLY A 115 -2.10 -3.79 -16.33
N ALA A 116 -2.22 -2.50 -16.62
CA ALA A 116 -2.00 -1.37 -15.73
C ALA A 116 -2.83 -0.24 -16.34
N VAL A 117 -4.06 -0.07 -15.87
CA VAL A 117 -4.98 0.90 -16.48
C VAL A 117 -4.91 2.20 -15.71
N PHE A 118 -4.36 3.19 -16.41
CA PHE A 118 -4.23 4.55 -15.92
C PHE A 118 -5.53 5.30 -16.15
N TYR A 119 -6.04 5.94 -15.11
CA TYR A 119 -7.21 6.79 -15.22
C TYR A 119 -7.08 8.03 -14.33
N GLU A 120 -7.76 9.10 -14.76
CA GLU A 120 -7.80 10.38 -14.05
C GLU A 120 -9.14 10.62 -13.36
N GLY A 121 -9.07 11.31 -12.22
CA GLY A 121 -10.23 11.65 -11.40
C GLY A 121 -10.62 10.56 -10.40
N THR A 122 -11.74 10.78 -9.72
CA THR A 122 -12.20 9.89 -8.64
C THR A 122 -12.74 8.58 -9.22
N LEU A 123 -12.42 7.47 -8.55
CA LEU A 123 -13.08 6.19 -8.81
C LEU A 123 -14.52 6.24 -8.30
N THR A 124 -15.48 6.16 -9.20
CA THR A 124 -16.89 5.92 -8.89
C THR A 124 -17.20 4.45 -9.09
N GLY A 125 -18.23 3.91 -8.44
CA GLY A 125 -18.63 2.51 -8.66
C GLY A 125 -18.91 2.18 -10.13
N GLN A 126 -19.48 3.13 -10.89
CA GLN A 126 -19.70 2.98 -12.33
C GLN A 126 -18.38 2.87 -13.11
N ARG A 127 -17.43 3.77 -12.85
CA ARG A 127 -16.10 3.71 -13.48
C ARG A 127 -15.34 2.44 -13.09
N TYR A 128 -15.48 2.00 -11.85
CA TYR A 128 -14.86 0.74 -11.41
C TYR A 128 -15.43 -0.44 -12.19
N LEU A 129 -16.75 -0.50 -12.37
CA LEU A 129 -17.40 -1.54 -13.17
C LEU A 129 -16.92 -1.52 -14.63
N GLU A 130 -16.84 -0.33 -15.24
CA GLU A 130 -16.31 -0.16 -16.61
C GLU A 130 -14.87 -0.66 -16.71
N LEU A 131 -14.00 -0.28 -15.76
CA LEU A 131 -12.62 -0.74 -15.71
C LEU A 131 -12.52 -2.27 -15.53
N LEU A 132 -13.36 -2.87 -14.68
CA LEU A 132 -13.39 -4.32 -14.52
C LEU A 132 -13.83 -5.02 -15.81
N GLN A 133 -14.84 -4.50 -16.51
CA GLN A 133 -15.30 -5.06 -17.77
C GLN A 133 -14.22 -4.94 -18.85
N ASP A 134 -13.57 -3.79 -18.96
CA ASP A 134 -12.55 -3.58 -19.98
C ASP A 134 -11.26 -4.39 -19.74
N VAL A 135 -10.88 -4.59 -18.48
CA VAL A 135 -9.60 -5.24 -18.12
C VAL A 135 -9.78 -6.72 -17.83
N ILE A 136 -10.70 -7.06 -16.93
CA ILE A 136 -10.85 -8.42 -16.42
C ILE A 136 -11.58 -9.28 -17.45
N THR A 137 -12.62 -8.78 -18.13
CA THR A 137 -13.31 -9.59 -19.14
C THR A 137 -12.39 -9.93 -20.30
N VAL A 138 -11.66 -8.94 -20.84
CA VAL A 138 -10.65 -9.17 -21.90
C VAL A 138 -9.58 -10.15 -21.42
N PHE A 139 -9.11 -10.05 -20.17
CA PHE A 139 -8.16 -11.00 -19.63
C PHE A 139 -8.72 -12.43 -19.57
N VAL A 140 -9.93 -12.59 -19.01
CA VAL A 140 -10.58 -13.89 -18.84
C VAL A 140 -10.89 -14.56 -20.19
N GLU A 141 -11.24 -13.79 -21.22
CA GLU A 141 -11.44 -14.30 -22.59
C GLU A 141 -10.17 -14.94 -23.18
N ASN A 142 -8.99 -14.54 -22.72
CA ASN A 142 -7.72 -15.07 -23.17
C ASN A 142 -7.20 -16.26 -22.34
N LEU A 143 -7.95 -16.68 -21.31
CA LEU A 143 -7.61 -17.84 -20.49
C LEU A 143 -7.97 -19.15 -21.21
N SER A 144 -7.21 -20.21 -20.94
CA SER A 144 -7.57 -21.56 -21.40
C SER A 144 -8.85 -22.05 -20.71
N LEU A 145 -9.57 -22.98 -21.34
CA LEU A 145 -10.80 -23.56 -20.76
C LEU A 145 -10.61 -24.11 -19.34
N TYR A 146 -9.44 -24.69 -19.06
CA TYR A 146 -9.09 -25.18 -17.73
C TYR A 146 -9.02 -24.03 -16.71
N GLN A 147 -8.35 -22.93 -17.07
CA GLN A 147 -8.22 -21.75 -16.22
C GLN A 147 -9.56 -21.06 -16.02
N VAL A 148 -10.37 -20.88 -17.07
CA VAL A 148 -11.72 -20.27 -16.96
C VAL A 148 -12.63 -21.07 -16.02
N ARG A 149 -12.50 -22.41 -15.98
CA ARG A 149 -13.31 -23.24 -15.09
C ARG A 149 -12.92 -23.11 -13.62
N ASN A 150 -11.66 -22.79 -13.34
CA ASN A 150 -11.10 -22.81 -12.00
C ASN A 150 -10.80 -21.41 -11.46
N VAL A 151 -10.91 -20.36 -12.28
CA VAL A 151 -10.59 -18.99 -11.88
C VAL A 151 -11.55 -18.46 -10.82
N TRP A 152 -10.99 -17.73 -9.86
CA TRP A 152 -11.70 -17.01 -8.80
C TRP A 152 -11.46 -15.51 -8.94
N PHE A 153 -12.48 -14.71 -8.60
CA PHE A 153 -12.40 -13.25 -8.53
C PHE A 153 -13.10 -12.79 -7.24
#